data_AF-A0A6V7KAZ4-F1
#
_entry.id   AF-A0A6V7KAZ4-F1
#
_cell.length_a   1.000
_cell.length_b   1.000
_cell.length_c   1.000
_cell.angle_alpha   90.00
_cell.angle_beta   90.00
_cell.angle_gamma   90.00
#
_symmetry.space_group_name_H-M   'P 1'
#
loop_
_entity.id
_entity.type
_entity.pdbx_description
1 polymer ?
#
loop_
_entity_poly.entity_id
_entity_poly.type
_entity_poly.pdbx_seq_one_letter_code
_entity_poly.pdbx_strand_id
1 'polypeptide(L)'
;PLMVITQKVISLAYNIHDGFTRGEIELTPLQRHQAVKIMPTALEYFSYVFHFQALMAGPVIFYRDYMEFIHGTKFNSSKSLS
;
A
#
# COMPACT_ATOMS: atom_id res chain seq x y z
N PRO A 1 -7.73 -2.33 -18.15
CA PRO A 1 -8.17 -2.88 -16.84
C PRO A 1 -7.29 -4.04 -16.31
N LEU A 2 -7.08 -5.13 -17.07
CA LEU A 2 -6.30 -6.29 -16.60
C LEU A 2 -4.82 -5.96 -16.31
N MET A 3 -4.18 -5.17 -17.18
CA MET A 3 -2.79 -4.72 -17.00
C MET A 3 -2.56 -3.96 -15.68
N VAL A 4 -3.50 -3.09 -15.29
CA VAL A 4 -3.41 -2.29 -14.06
C VAL A 4 -3.53 -3.19 -12.82
N ILE A 5 -4.38 -4.21 -12.88
CA ILE A 5 -4.51 -5.21 -11.82
C ILE A 5 -3.20 -5.97 -11.66
N THR A 6 -2.62 -6.46 -12.77
CA THR A 6 -1.34 -7.18 -12.74
C THR A 6 -0.23 -6.31 -12.15
N GLN A 7 -0.14 -5.03 -12.54
CA GLN A 7 0.84 -4.09 -11.98
C GLN A 7 0.66 -3.92 -10.47
N LYS A 8 -0.57 -3.74 -9.99
CA LYS A 8 -0.87 -3.59 -8.55
C LYS A 8 -0.48 -4.84 -7.76
N VAL A 9 -0.74 -6.03 -8.29
CA VAL A 9 -0.39 -7.30 -7.65
C VAL A 9 1.13 -7.49 -7.59
N ILE A 10 1.85 -7.22 -8.69
CA ILE A 10 3.30 -7.30 -8.72
C ILE A 10 3.92 -6.30 -7.74
N SER A 11 3.47 -5.05 -7.74
CA SER A 11 3.95 -4.04 -6.79
C SER A 11 3.71 -4.45 -5.34
N LEU A 12 2.55 -5.04 -5.02
CA LEU A 12 2.28 -5.54 -3.68
C LEU A 12 3.22 -6.70 -3.30
N ALA A 13 3.49 -7.62 -4.22
CA ALA A 13 4.42 -8.72 -3.99
C ALA A 13 5.84 -8.21 -3.67
N TYR A 14 6.32 -7.23 -4.42
CA TYR A 14 7.62 -6.59 -4.13
C TYR A 14 7.62 -5.85 -2.78
N ASN A 15 6.54 -5.14 -2.45
CA ASN A 15 6.45 -4.44 -1.16
C ASN A 15 6.44 -5.41 0.03
N ILE A 16 5.80 -6.59 -0.11
CA ILE A 16 5.83 -7.66 0.90
C ILE A 16 7.24 -8.24 0.98
N HIS A 17 7.87 -8.56 -0.14
CA HIS A 17 9.24 -9.06 -0.14
C HIS A 17 10.20 -8.07 0.56
N ASP A 18 10.09 -6.79 0.25
CA ASP A 18 10.90 -5.72 0.85
C ASP A 18 10.63 -5.57 2.35
N GLY A 19 9.41 -5.82 2.83
CA GLY A 19 9.08 -5.72 4.26
C GLY A 19 9.44 -6.95 5.11
N PHE A 20 9.54 -8.13 4.50
CA PHE A 20 9.79 -9.39 5.21
C PHE A 20 11.20 -9.97 5.02
N THR A 21 11.86 -9.66 3.90
CA THR A 21 13.12 -10.34 3.49
C THR A 21 14.33 -9.40 3.50
N ARG A 22 14.12 -8.10 3.27
CA ARG A 22 15.22 -7.13 3.15
C ARG A 22 15.41 -6.35 4.46
N GLY A 23 16.67 -6.11 4.82
CA GLY A 23 17.01 -5.27 5.97
C GLY A 23 16.70 -3.80 5.69
N GLU A 24 16.26 -3.03 6.69
CA GLU A 24 15.86 -1.62 6.48
C GLU A 24 16.95 -0.75 5.85
N ILE A 25 18.23 -1.07 6.12
CA ILE A 25 19.40 -0.35 5.61
C ILE A 25 19.60 -0.56 4.10
N GLU A 26 19.10 -1.67 3.55
CA GLU A 26 19.21 -2.03 2.12
C GLU A 26 18.08 -1.44 1.26
N LEU A 27 17.05 -0.87 1.89
CA LEU A 27 15.90 -0.29 1.22
C LEU A 27 16.11 1.21 0.97
N THR A 28 15.77 1.66 -0.24
CA THR A 28 15.69 3.11 -0.52
C THR A 28 14.61 3.76 0.36
N PRO A 29 14.66 5.09 0.59
CA PRO A 29 13.66 5.78 1.40
C PRO A 29 12.22 5.52 0.94
N LEU A 30 11.99 5.46 -0.38
CA LEU A 30 10.69 5.15 -0.95
C LEU A 30 10.27 3.69 -0.69
N GLN A 31 11.18 2.74 -0.91
CA GLN A 31 10.89 1.32 -0.63
C GLN A 31 10.61 1.08 0.85
N ARG A 32 11.37 1.72 1.74
CA ARG A 32 11.13 1.62 3.19
C ARG A 32 9.76 2.18 3.57
N HIS A 33 9.33 3.26 2.93
CA HIS A 33 7.98 3.78 3.09
C HIS A 33 6.93 2.77 2.61
N GLN A 34 7.13 2.15 1.45
CA GLN A 34 6.15 1.26 0.82
C GLN A 34 6.18 -0.18 1.32
N ALA A 35 7.21 -0.57 2.06
CA ALA A 35 7.41 -1.91 2.58
C ALA A 35 6.22 -2.37 3.45
N VAL A 36 5.70 -3.54 3.13
CA VAL A 36 4.59 -4.16 3.84
C VAL A 36 5.16 -5.14 4.86
N LYS A 37 5.11 -4.76 6.13
CA LYS A 37 5.63 -5.54 7.27
C LYS A 37 4.60 -6.51 7.87
N ILE A 38 3.34 -6.41 7.44
CA ILE A 38 2.22 -7.24 7.92
C ILE A 38 1.50 -7.77 6.69
N MET A 39 1.25 -9.08 6.64
CA MET A 39 0.60 -9.70 5.50
C MET A 39 -0.85 -9.19 5.38
N PRO A 40 -1.28 -8.73 4.18
CA PRO A 40 -2.65 -8.32 3.95
C PRO A 40 -3.63 -9.49 4.11
N THR A 41 -4.81 -9.23 4.66
CA THR A 41 -5.91 -10.20 4.65
C THR A 41 -6.46 -10.38 3.23
N ALA A 42 -7.17 -11.49 2.98
CA ALA A 42 -7.82 -11.71 1.68
C ALA A 42 -8.78 -10.55 1.32
N LEU A 43 -9.51 -10.03 2.30
CA LEU A 43 -10.44 -8.92 2.10
C LEU A 43 -9.70 -7.62 1.75
N GLU A 44 -8.61 -7.29 2.44
CA GLU A 44 -7.78 -6.11 2.13
C GLU A 44 -7.12 -6.22 0.75
N TYR A 45 -6.65 -7.41 0.38
CA TYR A 45 -6.09 -7.69 -0.94
C TYR A 45 -7.13 -7.50 -2.05
N PHE A 46 -8.30 -8.14 -1.94
CA PHE A 46 -9.35 -7.99 -2.94
C PHE A 46 -9.89 -6.57 -2.99
N SER A 47 -10.04 -5.91 -1.85
CA SER A 47 -10.47 -4.52 -1.79
C SER A 47 -9.46 -3.60 -2.46
N TYR A 48 -8.15 -3.80 -2.26
CA TYR A 48 -7.11 -3.09 -3.00
C TYR A 48 -7.16 -3.37 -4.50
N VAL A 49 -7.23 -4.64 -4.91
CA VAL A 49 -7.23 -5.04 -6.33
C VAL A 49 -8.45 -4.47 -7.06
N PHE A 50 -9.64 -4.57 -6.47
CA PHE A 50 -10.91 -4.13 -7.06
C PHE A 50 -11.26 -2.66 -6.77
N HIS A 51 -10.42 -1.91 -6.05
CA HIS A 51 -10.64 -0.48 -5.83
C HIS A 51 -10.60 0.30 -7.15
N PHE A 52 -11.79 0.55 -7.70
CA PHE A 52 -12.02 1.08 -9.04
C PHE A 52 -11.69 2.58 -9.18
N GLN A 53 -11.56 3.34 -8.07
CA GLN A 53 -11.16 4.75 -8.16
C GLN A 53 -9.75 4.95 -8.74
N ALA A 54 -8.82 4.01 -8.53
CA ALA A 54 -7.49 4.04 -9.16
C ALA A 54 -7.54 3.78 -10.68
N LEU A 55 -8.66 3.27 -11.21
CA LEU A 55 -8.88 3.05 -12.64
C LEU A 55 -9.49 4.26 -13.36
N MET A 56 -10.11 5.21 -12.63
CA MET A 56 -10.91 6.29 -13.26
C MET A 56 -10.42 7.73 -13.01
N ALA A 57 -9.62 8.04 -11.98
CA ALA A 57 -9.42 9.46 -11.60
C ALA A 57 -8.05 9.88 -11.01
N GLY A 58 -6.97 9.11 -11.16
CA GLY A 58 -5.65 9.58 -10.69
C GLY A 58 -4.52 8.55 -10.72
N PRO A 59 -3.26 8.98 -10.49
CA PRO A 59 -2.07 8.15 -10.59
C PRO A 59 -2.12 6.91 -9.66
N VAL A 60 -1.36 5.88 -10.00
CA VAL A 60 -1.32 4.58 -9.30
C VAL A 60 -1.14 4.78 -7.80
N ILE A 61 -2.18 4.44 -7.02
CA ILE A 61 -2.17 4.47 -5.55
C ILE A 61 -1.50 3.19 -5.05
N PHE A 62 -0.49 3.32 -4.18
CA PHE A 62 0.20 2.17 -3.59
C PHE A 62 -0.61 1.53 -2.45
N TYR A 63 -0.37 0.24 -2.21
CA TYR A 63 -1.08 -0.55 -1.20
C TYR A 63 -1.08 0.10 0.20
N ARG A 64 0.06 0.65 0.63
CA ARG A 64 0.17 1.32 1.93
C ARG A 64 -0.73 2.54 2.02
N ASP A 65 -0.71 3.41 1.02
CA ASP A 65 -1.54 4.62 1.00
C ASP A 65 -3.04 4.24 1.01
N TYR A 66 -3.40 3.16 0.33
CA TYR A 66 -4.73 2.59 0.35
C TYR A 66 -5.14 2.07 1.73
N MET A 67 -4.25 1.33 2.41
CA MET A 67 -4.47 0.87 3.79
C MET A 67 -4.64 2.05 4.76
N GLU A 68 -3.78 3.06 4.68
CA GLU A 68 -3.88 4.27 5.51
C GLU A 68 -5.20 5.03 5.27
N PHE A 69 -5.72 5.02 4.05
CA PHE A 69 -7.00 5.63 3.71
C PHE A 69 -8.18 4.85 4.31
N ILE A 70 -8.26 3.53 4.10
CA ILE A 70 -9.40 2.74 4.59
C ILE A 70 -9.44 2.59 6.12
N HIS A 71 -8.27 2.58 6.76
CA HIS A 71 -8.15 2.51 8.21
C HIS A 71 -8.28 3.88 8.89
N GLY A 72 -8.38 4.97 8.11
CA GLY A 72 -8.66 6.32 8.62
C GLY A 72 -7.50 6.94 9.42
N THR A 73 -6.28 6.39 9.35
CA THR A 73 -5.17 6.75 10.24
C THR A 73 -4.69 8.20 10.08
N LYS A 74 -5.03 8.87 8.96
CA LYS A 74 -4.73 10.30 8.76
C LYS A 74 -5.64 11.27 9.52
N PHE A 75 -6.78 10.84 10.07
CA PHE A 75 -7.68 11.71 10.84
C PHE A 75 -7.26 11.89 12.31
N ASN A 76 -6.42 11.01 12.86
CA ASN A 76 -6.08 11.02 14.28
C ASN A 76 -4.78 11.79 14.62
N SER A 77 -3.98 12.18 13.64
CA SER A 77 -2.74 12.94 13.90
C SER A 77 -2.94 14.45 14.06
N SER A 78 -4.16 14.99 13.97
CA SER A 78 -4.47 16.40 14.20
C SER A 78 -5.04 16.72 15.59
N LYS A 79 -5.09 15.75 16.52
CA LYS A 79 -5.52 15.95 17.91
C LYS A 79 -4.46 15.49 18.93
N SER A 80 -3.24 16.03 18.85
CA SER A 80 -2.35 16.09 20.03
C SER A 80 -1.35 17.25 19.96
N LEU A 81 -1.83 18.44 19.62
CA LEU A 81 -1.14 19.68 19.97
C LEU A 81 -2.06 20.41 20.96
N SER A 82 -2.04 19.93 22.22
CA SER A 82 -2.37 20.72 23.40
C SER A 82 -1.08 21.10 24.09
#